data_AF-A0A9C9G4Z3-F1
#
_entry.id   AF-A0A9C9G4Z3-F1
#
_cell.length_a   1.000
_cell.length_b   1.000
_cell.length_c   1.000
_cell.angle_alpha   90.00
_cell.angle_beta   90.00
_cell.angle_gamma   90.00
#
_symmetry.space_group_name_H-M   'P 1'
#
loop_
_entity.id
_entity.type
_entity.pdbx_description
1 polymer ?
#
loop_
_entity_poly.entity_id
_entity_poly.type
_entity_poly.pdbx_seq_one_letter_code
_entity_poly.pdbx_strand_id
1 'polypeptide(L)'
;MATIQISDKLMNDIMDVIVAHDKEAIDAGIGAQYMSALIGYMVARYPSTNTQKKEIISHLAQFSEHVMLDNMAADEPTDKPVAEPAQEEAFGVWKPEN
;
A
#
# COMPACT_ATOMS: atom_id res chain seq x y z
N MET A 1 11.85 8.82 3.28
CA MET A 1 11.13 8.74 1.99
C MET A 1 9.70 9.17 2.27
N ALA A 2 9.13 10.09 1.49
CA ALA A 2 7.75 10.51 1.72
C ALA A 2 6.82 9.32 1.44
N THR A 3 6.09 8.86 2.44
CA THR A 3 5.06 7.82 2.26
C THR A 3 3.95 8.43 1.40
N ILE A 4 3.85 8.01 0.15
CA ILE A 4 2.73 8.41 -0.71
C ILE A 4 1.48 7.78 -0.12
N GLN A 5 0.58 8.62 0.39
CA GLN A 5 -0.73 8.18 0.90
C GLN A 5 -1.74 8.33 -0.23
N ILE A 6 -2.18 7.22 -0.81
CA ILE A 6 -3.29 7.22 -1.76
C ILE A 6 -4.56 7.19 -0.92
N SER A 7 -5.31 8.29 -0.93
CA SER A 7 -6.64 8.29 -0.32
C SER A 7 -7.62 7.56 -1.26
N ASP A 8 -8.59 6.86 -0.68
CA ASP A 8 -9.65 6.19 -1.44
C ASP A 8 -10.34 7.15 -2.41
N LYS A 9 -10.51 8.41 -2.00
CA LYS A 9 -11.08 9.45 -2.86
C LYS A 9 -10.24 9.67 -4.11
N LEU A 10 -8.92 9.82 -3.98
CA LEU A 10 -8.05 10.04 -5.13
C LEU A 10 -8.06 8.83 -6.07
N MET A 11 -8.06 7.61 -5.51
CA MET A 11 -8.15 6.39 -6.30
C MET A 11 -9.46 6.34 -7.10
N ASN A 12 -10.58 6.61 -6.44
CA ASN A 12 -11.91 6.62 -7.08
C ASN A 12 -12.01 7.70 -8.16
N ASP A 13 -11.57 8.94 -7.87
CA ASP A 13 -11.59 10.03 -8.84
C ASP A 13 -10.78 9.66 -10.11
N ILE A 14 -9.62 9.00 -9.96
CA ILE A 14 -8.80 8.56 -11.09
C ILE A 14 -9.49 7.43 -11.86
N MET A 15 -10.03 6.43 -11.14
CA MET A 15 -10.72 5.31 -11.76
C MET A 15 -11.96 5.76 -12.53
N ASP A 16 -12.72 6.73 -12.03
CA ASP A 16 -13.87 7.31 -12.73
C ASP A 16 -13.47 7.93 -14.07
N VAL A 17 -12.32 8.62 -14.13
CA VAL A 17 -11.80 9.19 -15.38
C VAL A 17 -11.40 8.09 -16.36
N ILE A 18 -10.75 7.02 -15.88
CA ILE A 18 -10.35 5.89 -16.74
C ILE A 18 -11.58 5.15 -17.25
N VAL A 19 -12.57 4.88 -16.40
CA VAL A 19 -13.83 4.21 -16.76
C VAL A 19 -14.66 5.04 -17.75
N ALA A 20 -14.65 6.36 -17.60
CA ALA A 20 -15.29 7.25 -18.57
C ALA A 20 -14.63 7.19 -19.96
N HIS A 21 -13.33 6.90 -20.02
CA HIS A 21 -12.60 6.68 -21.27
C HIS A 21 -12.84 5.28 -21.84
N ASP A 22 -12.78 4.25 -20.99
CA ASP A 22 -12.94 2.85 -21.33
C ASP A 22 -13.75 2.12 -20.26
N LYS A 23 -14.95 1.68 -20.62
CA LYS A 23 -15.87 1.00 -19.70
C LYS A 23 -15.35 -0.33 -19.19
N GLU A 24 -14.43 -0.98 -19.90
CA GLU A 24 -13.83 -2.23 -19.43
C GLU A 24 -12.92 -2.01 -18.22
N ALA A 25 -12.43 -0.78 -18.02
CA ALA A 25 -11.62 -0.41 -16.86
C ALA A 25 -12.37 -0.36 -15.52
N ILE A 26 -13.67 -0.72 -15.50
CA ILE A 26 -14.38 -1.04 -14.24
C ILE A 26 -13.71 -2.24 -13.56
N ASP A 27 -13.11 -3.15 -14.34
CA ASP A 27 -12.23 -4.16 -13.81
C ASP A 27 -10.93 -3.54 -13.27
N ALA A 28 -10.64 -3.78 -12.00
CA ALA A 28 -9.47 -3.23 -11.33
C ALA A 28 -8.14 -3.66 -11.97
N GLY A 29 -8.09 -4.85 -12.60
CA GLY A 29 -6.92 -5.31 -13.34
C GLY A 29 -6.66 -4.50 -14.61
N ILE A 30 -7.72 -4.16 -15.34
CA ILE A 30 -7.63 -3.25 -16.51
C ILE A 30 -7.27 -1.83 -16.06
N GLY A 31 -7.88 -1.34 -14.97
CA GLY A 31 -7.52 -0.04 -14.37
C GLY A 31 -6.04 0.06 -13.99
N ALA A 32 -5.49 -0.98 -13.36
CA ALA A 32 -4.06 -1.05 -13.01
C ALA A 32 -3.15 -1.01 -14.26
N GLN A 33 -3.56 -1.66 -15.36
CA GLN A 33 -2.83 -1.60 -16.63
C GLN A 33 -2.81 -0.18 -17.22
N TYR A 34 -3.94 0.54 -17.17
CA TYR A 34 -3.99 1.95 -17.59
C TYR A 34 -3.03 2.83 -16.77
N MET A 35 -3.01 2.66 -15.46
CA MET A 35 -2.09 3.41 -14.58
C MET A 35 -0.62 3.09 -14.92
N SER A 36 -0.28 1.82 -15.17
CA SER A 36 1.06 1.42 -15.61
C SER A 36 1.43 2.04 -16.97
N ALA A 37 0.49 2.07 -17.92
CA ALA A 37 0.69 2.69 -19.22
C ALA A 37 0.90 4.22 -19.10
N LEU A 38 0.16 4.90 -18.22
CA LEU A 38 0.34 6.32 -17.94
C LEU A 38 1.72 6.61 -17.36
N ILE A 39 2.23 5.78 -16.44
CA ILE A 39 3.60 5.87 -15.94
C ILE A 39 4.61 5.77 -17.08
N GLY A 40 4.47 4.75 -17.94
CA GLY A 40 5.34 4.60 -19.12
C GLY A 40 5.29 5.81 -20.06
N TYR A 41 4.10 6.34 -20.31
CA TYR A 41 3.89 7.53 -21.13
C TYR A 41 4.53 8.80 -20.54
N MET A 42 4.47 8.97 -19.22
CA MET A 42 5.11 10.07 -18.51
C MET A 42 6.64 9.95 -18.55
N VAL A 43 7.18 8.78 -18.21
CA VAL A 43 8.64 8.54 -18.17
C VAL A 43 9.26 8.66 -19.56
N ALA A 44 8.55 8.27 -20.62
CA ALA A 44 9.02 8.45 -21.99
C ALA A 44 9.34 9.91 -22.32
N ARG A 45 8.60 10.87 -21.74
CA ARG A 45 8.75 12.32 -21.94
C ARG A 45 9.69 12.98 -20.94
N TYR A 46 10.12 12.26 -19.90
CA TYR A 46 11.07 12.79 -18.94
C TYR A 46 12.42 13.08 -19.62
N PRO A 47 13.02 14.27 -19.42
CA PRO A 47 14.28 14.64 -20.06
C PRO A 47 15.46 13.92 -19.40
N SER A 48 15.67 12.67 -19.80
CA SER A 48 16.74 11.79 -19.31
C SER A 48 17.21 10.81 -20.37
N THR A 49 18.30 10.09 -20.08
CA THR A 49 18.80 9.02 -20.95
C THR A 49 17.88 7.80 -20.93
N ASN A 50 17.93 6.97 -21.98
CA ASN A 50 17.15 5.72 -22.03
C ASN A 50 17.49 4.77 -20.87
N THR A 51 18.74 4.76 -20.41
CA THR A 51 19.16 3.96 -19.24
C THR A 51 18.45 4.44 -17.97
N GLN A 52 18.50 5.75 -17.70
CA GLN A 52 17.81 6.34 -16.54
C GLN A 52 16.29 6.12 -16.59
N LYS A 53 15.67 6.19 -17.77
CA LYS A 53 14.24 5.88 -17.93
C LYS A 53 13.91 4.44 -17.52
N LYS A 54 14.74 3.48 -17.93
CA LYS A 54 14.58 2.07 -17.55
C LYS A 54 14.76 1.86 -16.04
N GLU A 55 15.75 2.52 -15.45
CA GLU A 55 15.96 2.50 -13.99
C GLU A 55 14.75 3.06 -13.24
N ILE A 56 14.17 4.18 -13.70
CA ILE A 56 12.96 4.76 -13.11
C ILE A 56 11.80 3.75 -13.16
N ILE A 57 11.54 3.13 -14.32
CA ILE A 57 10.47 2.13 -14.43
C ILE A 57 10.71 0.94 -13.49
N SER A 58 11.96 0.45 -13.40
CA SER A 58 12.30 -0.64 -12.49
C SER A 58 12.05 -0.28 -11.02
N HIS A 59 12.43 0.93 -10.61
CA HIS A 59 12.19 1.39 -9.24
C HIS A 59 10.70 1.57 -8.96
N LEU A 60 9.92 2.07 -9.94
CA LEU A 60 8.48 2.22 -9.79
C LEU A 60 7.77 0.86 -9.69
N ALA A 61 8.23 -0.15 -10.42
CA ALA A 61 7.70 -1.52 -10.29
C ALA A 61 7.94 -2.08 -8.88
N GLN A 62 9.17 -1.99 -8.37
CA GLN A 62 9.51 -2.40 -7.00
C GLN A 62 8.71 -1.63 -5.95
N PHE A 63 8.58 -0.32 -6.14
CA PHE A 63 7.78 0.52 -5.25
C PHE A 63 6.29 0.10 -5.25
N SER A 64 5.71 -0.18 -6.42
CA SER A 64 4.32 -0.63 -6.50
C SER A 64 4.07 -1.97 -5.81
N GLU A 65 5.05 -2.88 -5.88
CA GLU A 65 5.02 -4.16 -5.15
C GLU A 65 5.05 -3.93 -3.63
N HIS A 66 5.93 -3.04 -3.14
CA HIS A 66 5.96 -2.68 -1.73
C HIS A 66 4.63 -2.08 -1.24
N VAL A 67 4.05 -1.15 -2.00
CA VAL A 67 2.74 -0.56 -1.64
C VAL A 67 1.65 -1.63 -1.59
N MET A 68 1.64 -2.59 -2.52
CA MET A 68 0.69 -3.70 -2.49
C MET A 68 0.85 -4.54 -1.21
N LEU A 69 2.08 -4.94 -0.89
CA LEU A 69 2.37 -5.75 0.29
C LEU A 69 1.99 -5.03 1.59
N ASP A 70 2.26 -3.72 1.69
CA ASP A 70 1.91 -2.91 2.86
C ASP A 70 0.40 -2.84 3.08
N ASN A 71 -0.40 -2.73 2.01
CA ASN A 71 -1.86 -2.70 2.11
C ASN A 71 -2.44 -4.09 2.41
N MET A 72 -1.86 -5.17 1.86
CA MET A 72 -2.27 -6.54 2.20
C MET A 72 -1.98 -6.89 3.66
N ALA A 73 -0.84 -6.45 4.21
CA ALA A 73 -0.48 -6.69 5.60
C ALA A 73 -1.36 -5.89 6.59
N ALA A 74 -1.94 -4.77 6.15
CA ALA A 74 -2.90 -3.99 6.95
C ALA A 74 -4.28 -4.67 7.05
N ASP A 75 -4.65 -5.46 6.04
CA ASP A 75 -5.91 -6.21 5.97
C ASP A 75 -5.84 -7.61 6.59
N GLU A 76 -4.65 -8.10 6.97
CA GLU A 76 -4.59 -9.31 7.79
C GLU A 76 -5.21 -9.03 9.16
N PRO A 77 -6.27 -9.76 9.56
CA PRO A 77 -6.71 -9.73 10.93
C PRO A 77 -5.55 -10.24 11.76
N THR A 78 -4.90 -9.33 12.47
CA THR A 78 -4.00 -9.71 13.55
C THR A 78 -4.83 -10.53 14.53
N ASP A 79 -4.77 -11.85 14.39
CA ASP A 79 -4.93 -12.82 15.46
C ASP A 79 -3.80 -12.49 16.46
N LYS A 80 -3.94 -11.35 17.15
CA LYS A 80 -3.33 -11.19 18.45
C LYS A 80 -3.95 -12.31 19.27
N PRO A 81 -3.16 -13.23 19.84
CA PRO A 81 -3.69 -14.08 20.89
C PRO A 81 -4.32 -13.12 21.91
N VAL A 82 -5.62 -13.25 22.13
CA VAL A 82 -6.26 -12.72 23.33
C VAL A 82 -5.43 -13.31 24.46
N ALA A 83 -4.59 -12.50 25.09
CA ALA A 83 -4.02 -12.88 26.37
C ALA A 83 -5.23 -13.12 27.27
N GLU A 84 -5.48 -14.39 27.60
CA GLU A 84 -6.39 -14.75 28.67
C GLU A 84 -6.03 -13.87 29.87
N PRO A 85 -7.01 -13.23 30.55
CA PRO A 85 -6.72 -12.66 31.85
C PRO A 85 -6.30 -13.85 32.73
N ALA A 86 -4.98 -13.94 32.96
CA ALA A 86 -4.42 -14.88 33.92
C ALA A 86 -5.19 -14.66 35.22
N GLN A 87 -5.88 -15.72 35.63
CA GLN A 87 -6.63 -15.78 36.87
C GLN A 87 -5.73 -15.28 38.00
N GLU A 88 -6.30 -14.39 38.80
CA GLU A 88 -5.70 -13.84 40.00
C GLU A 88 -5.20 -14.98 40.91
N GLU A 89 -3.90 -15.22 40.93
CA GLU A 89 -3.26 -15.95 42.02
C GLU A 89 -2.20 -15.06 42.69
N ALA A 90 -2.52 -14.74 43.96
CA ALA A 90 -1.63 -14.32 45.03
C ALA A 90 -1.06 -12.88 44.97
N PHE A 91 -1.81 -11.98 45.62
CA PHE A 91 -1.31 -10.85 46.40
C PHE A 91 0.01 -11.18 47.13
N GLY A 92 1.13 -10.65 46.62
CA GLY A 92 2.37 -10.51 47.38
C GLY A 92 2.23 -9.34 48.35
N VAL A 93 1.68 -9.61 49.54
CA VAL A 93 1.71 -8.65 50.67
C VAL A 93 3.17 -8.44 51.08
N TRP A 94 3.75 -7.30 50.69
CA TRP A 94 4.97 -6.80 51.32
C TRP A 94 4.64 -6.34 52.75
N LYS A 95 5.22 -7.01 53.76
CA LYS A 95 5.30 -6.51 55.14
C LYS A 95 6.74 -6.03 55.38
N PRO A 96 6.99 -4.77 55.74
CA PRO A 96 8.30 -4.36 56.21
C PRO A 96 8.54 -4.91 57.63
N GLU A 97 9.74 -5.44 57.89
CA GLU A 97 10.20 -5.81 59.24
C GLU A 97 10.66 -4.55 60.01
N ASN A 98 10.45 -4.59 61.34
CA ASN A 98 10.56 -3.51 62.33
C ASN A 98 11.78 -2.59 62.27
#